data_AF-A0A349BB18-F1
#
_entry.id   AF-A0A349BB18-F1
#
_cell.length_a   1.000
_cell.length_b   1.000
_cell.length_c   1.000
_cell.angle_alpha   90.00
_cell.angle_beta   90.00
_cell.angle_gamma   90.00
#
_symmetry.space_group_name_H-M   'P 1'
#
loop_
_entity.id
_entity.type
_entity.pdbx_description
1 polymer ?
#
loop_
_entity_poly.entity_id
_entity_poly.type
_entity_poly.pdbx_seq_one_letter_code
_entity_poly.pdbx_strand_id
1 'polypeptide(L)'
;AQEAHEAIRPAGETFRTPDQVKGELRKDELGLYDLIWKRTVASQMEDAVGRTISMRIVAEARADGGQPANECTFGASGRVITFPGYLKAYVEDSDDDDAERDDAESVLPPVAEGDALPTPALTADGHTTSPPARFTEASLVKRMEELGIGRPSTYASIMTTIQDRGYVFKKGNALVPTWTAFAVVNVLERQFGEYVDYEFTAKMEDDLDLIAVGEEDRVPYLKRFWFGDDGTSGGPGARKGLSVVVDEALEKVDAAEVNTFPLGMDENGEMVVAKPGRYGPYVKRGEDDTASIPEGLPPDELTLDKALELLAAPKGDEPIGEHPESGLPVYVKTGRYGPYVQLGDQDTLPPDEKPKMESLLKDMKPEEVTLDDALRLLSLPRVVGTDEETGLPVLARNGRYGPYISKGDEKGADARSLESEEELFTVDMARAKALFAEPKRRRGQAAPKPPLRELGDDPVSEKPVVVKDGRFGPYVTDGETNASLRKGDLVEEITIERAAELLQIRRETNPPKKKAGARKKATKKKAAKKKTAAKKSVAKKKATKKAPE
;
A
#
# COMPACT_ATOMS: atom_id res chain seq x y z
N ALA A 1 -1.20 34.43 6.73
CA ALA A 1 -2.47 34.39 5.97
C ALA A 1 -2.30 34.44 4.43
N GLN A 2 -1.08 34.37 3.86
CA GLN A 2 -0.93 34.47 2.39
C GLN A 2 -1.19 33.15 1.62
N GLU A 3 -1.06 31.98 2.25
CA GLU A 3 -1.11 30.68 1.54
C GLU A 3 -2.34 29.79 1.84
N ALA A 4 -3.08 30.05 2.93
CA ALA A 4 -4.32 29.36 3.26
C ALA A 4 -5.48 30.36 3.33
N HIS A 5 -6.39 30.29 2.35
CA HIS A 5 -7.43 31.32 2.13
C HIS A 5 -8.77 30.87 2.73
N GLU A 6 -9.11 29.60 2.58
CA GLU A 6 -10.39 29.03 3.00
C GLU A 6 -10.27 27.51 3.18
N ALA A 7 -11.16 26.92 3.96
CA ALA A 7 -11.29 25.45 4.03
C ALA A 7 -11.59 24.86 2.64
N ILE A 8 -11.23 23.59 2.45
CA ILE A 8 -11.59 22.86 1.22
C ILE A 8 -13.11 22.60 1.25
N ARG A 9 -13.83 23.28 0.35
CA ARG A 9 -15.29 23.19 0.21
C ARG A 9 -15.72 23.22 -1.27
N PRO A 10 -16.99 22.90 -1.59
CA PRO A 10 -17.49 23.10 -2.94
C PRO A 10 -17.37 24.57 -3.37
N ALA A 11 -16.99 24.78 -4.63
CA ALA A 11 -16.80 26.11 -5.19
C ALA A 11 -18.13 26.79 -5.57
N GLY A 12 -18.10 28.12 -5.66
CA GLY A 12 -19.24 28.96 -6.03
C GLY A 12 -20.08 29.41 -4.83
N GLU A 13 -20.95 30.39 -5.07
CA GLU A 13 -21.89 30.91 -4.06
C GLU A 13 -23.01 29.91 -3.73
N THR A 14 -23.38 29.08 -4.71
CA THR A 14 -24.33 27.98 -4.53
C THR A 14 -23.65 26.67 -4.88
N PHE A 15 -23.57 25.75 -3.91
CA PHE A 15 -22.92 24.47 -4.09
C PHE A 15 -23.76 23.56 -4.99
N ARG A 16 -23.15 23.05 -6.06
CA ARG A 16 -23.76 22.01 -6.88
C ARG A 16 -23.85 20.71 -6.08
N THR A 17 -24.97 20.00 -6.15
CA THR A 17 -25.10 18.72 -5.44
C THR A 17 -24.27 17.63 -6.13
N PRO A 18 -23.88 16.56 -5.41
CA PRO A 18 -23.17 15.42 -6.01
C PRO A 18 -23.89 14.84 -7.23
N ASP A 19 -25.23 14.77 -7.22
CA ASP A 19 -26.03 14.28 -8.34
C ASP A 19 -25.94 15.17 -9.59
N GLN A 20 -25.83 16.50 -9.40
CA GLN A 20 -25.69 17.44 -10.51
C GLN A 20 -24.33 17.29 -11.23
N VAL A 21 -23.27 16.94 -10.50
CA VAL A 21 -21.90 16.82 -11.06
C VAL A 21 -21.52 15.38 -11.44
N LYS A 22 -22.31 14.38 -11.06
CA LYS A 22 -22.10 12.95 -11.35
C LYS A 22 -21.90 12.62 -12.83
N GLY A 23 -22.50 13.40 -13.73
CA GLY A 23 -22.35 13.22 -15.18
C GLY A 23 -21.07 13.83 -15.77
N GLU A 24 -20.37 14.67 -15.02
CA GLU A 24 -19.17 15.43 -15.43
C GLU A 24 -17.88 14.82 -14.84
N LEU A 25 -17.98 14.21 -13.66
CA LEU A 25 -16.84 13.70 -12.89
C LEU A 25 -16.61 12.20 -13.08
N ARG A 26 -15.36 11.78 -12.95
CA ARG A 26 -15.01 10.35 -12.82
C ARG A 26 -15.44 9.83 -11.46
N LYS A 27 -15.46 8.51 -11.30
CA LYS A 27 -15.90 7.86 -10.05
C LYS A 27 -15.14 8.38 -8.82
N ASP A 28 -13.82 8.44 -8.88
CA ASP A 28 -12.99 8.83 -7.72
C ASP A 28 -13.09 10.33 -7.44
N GLU A 29 -13.16 11.15 -8.50
CA GLU A 29 -13.40 12.60 -8.40
C GLU A 29 -14.77 12.90 -7.77
N LEU A 30 -15.80 12.16 -8.18
CA LEU A 30 -17.15 12.27 -7.62
C LEU A 30 -17.18 11.81 -6.16
N GLY A 31 -16.49 10.72 -5.82
CA GLY A 31 -16.39 10.23 -4.45
C GLY A 31 -15.75 11.27 -3.53
N LEU A 32 -14.64 11.88 -3.95
CA LEU A 32 -14.00 12.96 -3.19
C LEU A 32 -14.87 14.21 -3.10
N TYR A 33 -15.54 14.60 -4.18
CA TYR A 33 -16.47 15.73 -4.17
C TYR A 33 -17.66 15.51 -3.22
N ASP A 34 -18.25 14.31 -3.24
CA ASP A 34 -19.35 13.93 -2.33
C ASP A 34 -18.90 13.99 -0.86
N LEU A 35 -17.69 13.51 -0.55
CA LEU A 35 -17.11 13.61 0.78
C LEU A 35 -16.94 15.07 1.23
N ILE A 36 -16.32 15.91 0.40
CA ILE A 36 -16.12 17.34 0.66
C ILE A 36 -17.47 18.05 0.86
N TRP A 37 -18.44 17.76 -0.01
CA TRP A 37 -19.77 18.34 0.06
C TRP A 37 -20.49 17.97 1.36
N LYS A 38 -20.51 16.69 1.73
CA LYS A 38 -21.12 16.21 2.98
C LYS A 38 -20.47 16.81 4.22
N ARG A 39 -19.13 16.85 4.28
CA ARG A 39 -18.41 17.43 5.43
C ARG A 39 -18.67 18.93 5.56
N THR A 40 -18.73 19.66 4.44
CA THR A 40 -19.05 21.10 4.43
C THR A 40 -20.46 21.35 4.95
N VAL A 41 -21.46 20.57 4.48
CA VAL A 41 -22.85 20.71 4.95
C VAL A 41 -22.97 20.33 6.42
N ALA A 42 -22.39 19.20 6.83
CA ALA A 42 -22.41 18.72 8.20
C ALA A 42 -21.82 19.74 9.20
N SER A 43 -20.75 20.45 8.83
CA SER A 43 -20.13 21.47 9.69
C SER A 43 -21.01 22.69 10.00
N GLN A 44 -22.16 22.83 9.33
CA GLN A 44 -23.13 23.92 9.56
C GLN A 44 -24.48 23.39 10.08
N MET A 45 -24.57 22.09 10.38
CA MET A 45 -25.75 21.47 10.96
C MET A 45 -25.69 21.50 12.49
N GLU A 46 -26.86 21.33 13.12
CA GLU A 46 -26.98 21.22 14.58
C GLU A 46 -26.24 19.99 15.14
N ASP A 47 -25.86 20.08 16.41
CA ASP A 47 -25.20 18.99 17.14
C ASP A 47 -26.09 17.75 17.24
N ALA A 48 -25.47 16.58 17.30
CA ALA A 48 -26.16 15.35 17.66
C ALA A 48 -26.47 15.34 19.18
N VAL A 49 -27.69 14.96 19.54
CA VAL A 49 -28.14 14.84 20.92
C VAL A 49 -28.49 13.38 21.19
N GLY A 50 -28.04 12.87 22.33
CA GLY A 50 -28.28 11.51 22.76
C GLY A 50 -28.21 11.34 24.27
N ARG A 51 -28.34 10.10 24.72
CA ARG A 51 -28.25 9.69 26.12
C ARG A 51 -27.36 8.46 26.20
N THR A 52 -26.39 8.52 27.11
CA THR A 52 -25.62 7.35 27.53
C THR A 52 -26.25 6.81 28.80
N ILE A 53 -26.51 5.50 28.82
CA ILE A 53 -27.09 4.78 29.95
C ILE A 53 -26.06 3.77 30.41
N SER A 54 -25.71 3.81 31.69
CA SER A 54 -24.82 2.82 32.30
C SER A 54 -25.56 2.07 33.39
N MET A 55 -25.54 0.74 33.30
CA MET A 55 -26.16 -0.18 34.24
C MET A 55 -25.08 -0.94 34.99
N ARG A 56 -25.24 -1.05 36.31
CA ARG A 56 -24.45 -1.94 37.15
C ARG A 56 -25.36 -3.07 37.63
N ILE A 57 -24.97 -4.30 37.36
CA ILE A 57 -25.73 -5.49 37.71
C ILE A 57 -24.93 -6.26 38.75
N VAL A 58 -25.52 -6.47 39.93
CA VAL A 58 -24.92 -7.27 41.00
C VAL A 58 -25.51 -8.67 40.95
N ALA A 59 -24.65 -9.68 41.03
CA ALA A 59 -25.04 -11.09 41.03
C ALA A 59 -24.28 -11.85 42.11
N GLU A 60 -24.92 -12.83 42.75
CA GLU A 60 -24.25 -13.72 43.68
C GLU A 60 -23.79 -14.99 42.96
N ALA A 61 -22.48 -15.23 42.92
CA ALA A 61 -21.94 -16.50 42.44
C ALA A 61 -22.25 -17.59 43.47
N ARG A 62 -22.88 -18.69 43.02
CA ARG A 62 -23.10 -19.88 43.83
C ARG A 62 -22.14 -20.98 43.38
N ALA A 63 -21.30 -21.46 44.27
CA ALA A 63 -20.48 -22.63 44.00
C ALA A 63 -21.36 -23.89 43.96
N ASP A 64 -20.91 -24.90 43.21
CA ASP A 64 -21.51 -26.23 43.21
C ASP A 64 -21.46 -26.79 44.65
N GLY A 65 -22.62 -26.85 45.33
CA GLY A 65 -22.72 -27.16 46.76
C GLY A 65 -23.44 -26.11 47.63
N GLY A 66 -23.92 -25.00 47.06
CA GLY A 66 -24.94 -24.15 47.68
C GLY A 66 -24.46 -23.13 48.70
N GLN A 67 -23.14 -22.99 48.91
CA GLN A 67 -22.62 -21.83 49.64
C GLN A 67 -22.46 -20.62 48.69
N PRO A 68 -22.94 -19.43 49.09
CA PRO A 68 -22.70 -18.20 48.34
C PRO A 68 -21.19 -17.96 48.30
N ALA A 69 -20.63 -17.98 47.10
CA ALA A 69 -19.20 -18.07 46.91
C ALA A 69 -18.55 -16.69 46.79
N ASN A 70 -19.20 -15.71 46.14
CA ASN A 70 -18.76 -14.31 46.05
C ASN A 70 -19.86 -13.40 45.43
N GLU A 71 -19.85 -12.11 45.75
CA GLU A 71 -20.60 -11.08 44.99
C GLU A 71 -19.82 -10.72 43.71
N CYS A 72 -20.52 -10.69 42.58
CA CYS A 72 -19.98 -10.34 41.28
C CYS A 72 -20.69 -9.09 40.75
N THR A 73 -19.94 -8.22 40.07
CA THR A 73 -20.49 -7.02 39.43
C THR A 73 -20.27 -7.07 37.92
N PHE A 74 -21.34 -6.89 37.17
CA PHE A 74 -21.33 -6.72 35.72
C PHE A 74 -21.66 -5.26 35.36
N GLY A 75 -21.06 -4.77 34.28
CA GLY A 75 -21.35 -3.45 33.73
C GLY A 75 -21.94 -3.58 32.33
N ALA A 76 -22.99 -2.82 32.04
CA ALA A 76 -23.49 -2.63 30.69
C ALA A 76 -23.56 -1.13 30.40
N SER A 77 -23.13 -0.72 29.22
CA SER A 77 -23.23 0.65 28.74
C SER A 77 -23.96 0.67 27.41
N GLY A 78 -24.90 1.60 27.26
CA GLY A 78 -25.68 1.81 26.05
C GLY A 78 -25.68 3.27 25.66
N ARG A 79 -25.81 3.54 24.36
CA ARG A 79 -25.93 4.89 23.79
C ARG A 79 -27.12 4.93 22.86
N VAL A 80 -27.95 5.96 23.01
CA VAL A 80 -29.11 6.24 22.15
C VAL A 80 -29.03 7.68 21.67
N ILE A 81 -29.15 7.90 20.38
CA ILE A 81 -29.17 9.19 19.69
C ILE A 81 -30.64 9.60 19.52
N THR A 82 -31.05 10.61 20.28
CA THR A 82 -32.43 11.14 20.19
C THR A 82 -32.59 12.12 19.03
N PHE A 83 -31.51 12.80 18.64
CA PHE A 83 -31.47 13.70 17.50
C PHE A 83 -30.12 13.58 16.78
N PRO A 84 -30.09 13.13 15.52
CA PRO A 84 -28.83 12.82 14.85
C PRO A 84 -28.02 14.06 14.41
N GLY A 85 -28.63 15.25 14.30
CA GLY A 85 -27.92 16.46 13.88
C GLY A 85 -27.09 16.26 12.62
N TYR A 86 -25.83 16.71 12.65
CA TYR A 86 -24.85 16.57 11.58
C TYR A 86 -24.54 15.11 11.18
N LEU A 87 -24.72 14.13 12.08
CA LEU A 87 -24.46 12.70 11.80
C LEU A 87 -25.34 12.18 10.66
N LYS A 88 -26.48 12.83 10.39
CA LYS A 88 -27.34 12.50 9.25
C LYS A 88 -26.68 12.78 7.89
N ALA A 89 -25.75 13.73 7.83
CA ALA A 89 -25.04 14.10 6.61
C ALA A 89 -23.64 13.48 6.54
N TYR A 90 -22.94 13.35 7.67
CA TYR A 90 -21.58 12.86 7.72
C TYR A 90 -21.30 12.12 9.02
N VAL A 91 -20.69 10.94 8.92
CA VAL A 91 -20.10 10.20 10.04
C VAL A 91 -18.66 9.92 9.67
N GLU A 92 -17.74 10.18 10.59
CA GLU A 92 -16.32 9.93 10.39
C GLU A 92 -16.05 8.43 10.54
N ASP A 93 -15.30 7.87 9.59
CA ASP A 93 -14.83 6.50 9.70
C ASP A 93 -13.63 6.45 10.67
N SER A 94 -13.51 5.34 11.40
CA SER A 94 -12.36 5.08 12.25
C SER A 94 -11.30 4.28 11.49
N ASP A 95 -10.03 4.57 11.78
CA ASP A 95 -8.89 3.74 11.35
C ASP A 95 -8.77 2.44 12.18
N ASP A 96 -9.44 2.38 13.33
CA ASP A 96 -9.57 1.21 14.18
C ASP A 96 -10.90 0.50 13.88
N ASP A 97 -10.81 -0.74 13.37
CA ASP A 97 -11.96 -1.57 13.00
C ASP A 97 -12.84 -1.93 14.22
N ASP A 98 -12.29 -1.89 15.44
CA ASP A 98 -13.01 -2.19 16.68
C ASP A 98 -13.65 -0.93 17.30
N ALA A 99 -13.36 0.27 16.78
CA ALA A 99 -13.93 1.49 17.31
C ALA A 99 -15.40 1.63 16.91
N GLU A 100 -16.26 1.88 17.89
CA GLU A 100 -17.66 2.21 17.64
C GLU A 100 -17.77 3.55 16.91
N ARG A 101 -18.47 3.55 15.77
CA ARG A 101 -18.80 4.77 15.03
C ARG A 101 -19.63 5.72 15.89
N ASP A 102 -19.56 7.02 15.62
CA ASP A 102 -20.31 8.03 16.38
C ASP A 102 -21.84 7.91 16.25
N ASP A 103 -22.33 7.32 15.15
CA ASP A 103 -23.74 7.02 14.93
C ASP A 103 -24.18 5.64 15.45
N ALA A 104 -23.27 4.86 16.04
CA ALA A 104 -23.58 3.56 16.60
C ALA A 104 -24.40 3.71 17.89
N GLU A 105 -25.54 3.00 17.93
CA GLU A 105 -26.42 2.93 19.08
C GLU A 105 -26.39 1.54 19.71
N SER A 106 -26.35 1.51 21.04
CA SER A 106 -26.54 0.32 21.86
C SER A 106 -27.70 0.60 22.80
N VAL A 107 -28.88 0.08 22.46
CA VAL A 107 -30.10 0.34 23.21
C VAL A 107 -30.23 -0.67 24.35
N LEU A 108 -30.18 -0.19 25.59
CA LEU A 108 -30.44 -1.00 26.76
C LEU A 108 -31.95 -1.05 27.07
N PRO A 109 -32.45 -2.19 27.58
CA PRO A 109 -33.85 -2.30 27.97
C PRO A 109 -34.17 -1.37 29.15
N PRO A 110 -35.41 -0.88 29.27
CA PRO A 110 -35.83 -0.09 30.41
C PRO A 110 -35.89 -0.98 31.65
N VAL A 111 -35.12 -0.64 32.68
CA VAL A 111 -35.11 -1.31 33.99
C VAL A 111 -35.12 -0.28 35.12
N ALA A 112 -35.60 -0.67 36.28
CA ALA A 112 -35.53 0.09 37.53
C ALA A 112 -34.51 -0.52 38.50
N GLU A 113 -34.08 0.28 39.47
CA GLU A 113 -33.23 -0.21 40.55
C GLU A 113 -33.95 -1.31 41.36
N GLY A 114 -33.29 -2.46 41.51
CA GLY A 114 -33.83 -3.63 42.20
C GLY A 114 -34.57 -4.63 41.32
N ASP A 115 -34.73 -4.36 40.01
CA ASP A 115 -35.34 -5.32 39.09
C ASP A 115 -34.49 -6.61 38.99
N ALA A 116 -35.17 -7.76 39.07
CA ALA A 116 -34.53 -9.06 38.87
C ALA A 116 -34.30 -9.33 37.38
N LEU A 117 -33.05 -9.59 36.99
CA LEU A 117 -32.68 -9.90 35.61
C LEU A 117 -32.48 -11.41 35.43
N PRO A 118 -33.07 -12.03 34.39
CA PRO A 118 -32.82 -13.43 34.08
C PRO A 118 -31.40 -13.60 33.51
N THR A 119 -30.75 -14.72 33.84
CA THR A 119 -29.43 -15.10 33.29
C THR A 119 -29.59 -16.28 32.33
N PRO A 120 -29.94 -16.05 31.06
CA PRO A 120 -30.21 -17.13 30.11
C PRO A 120 -28.94 -17.91 29.73
N ALA A 121 -27.78 -17.25 29.71
CA ALA A 121 -26.49 -17.84 29.39
C ALA A 121 -25.36 -17.10 30.12
N LEU A 122 -24.27 -17.82 30.41
CA LEU A 122 -23.02 -17.27 30.91
C LEU A 122 -21.89 -17.77 30.01
N THR A 123 -21.19 -16.85 29.34
CA THR A 123 -20.01 -17.16 28.51
C THR A 123 -18.77 -16.59 29.18
N ALA A 124 -17.70 -17.36 29.20
CA ALA A 124 -16.40 -16.91 29.68
C ALA A 124 -15.55 -16.54 28.47
N ASP A 125 -15.34 -15.24 28.27
CA ASP A 125 -14.60 -14.72 27.13
C ASP A 125 -13.12 -14.48 27.51
N GLY A 126 -12.22 -15.07 26.73
CA GLY A 126 -10.78 -14.88 26.87
C GLY A 126 -10.29 -13.75 25.97
N HIS A 127 -9.50 -12.83 26.51
CA HIS A 127 -8.92 -11.73 25.76
C HIS A 127 -7.39 -11.72 25.89
N THR A 128 -6.72 -11.25 24.86
CA THR A 128 -5.29 -10.94 24.85
C THR A 128 -5.09 -9.48 24.51
N THR A 129 -4.11 -8.82 25.14
CA THR A 129 -3.80 -7.42 24.83
C THR A 129 -3.25 -7.29 23.42
N SER A 130 -3.82 -6.40 22.63
CA SER A 130 -3.31 -6.04 21.30
C SER A 130 -2.14 -5.05 21.42
N PRO A 131 -1.12 -5.13 20.54
CA PRO A 131 -0.07 -4.12 20.48
C PRO A 131 -0.64 -2.80 19.91
N PRO A 132 0.07 -1.66 20.10
CA PRO A 132 -0.30 -0.41 19.45
C PRO A 132 -0.42 -0.58 17.93
N ALA A 133 -1.48 -0.01 17.36
CA ALA A 133 -1.71 -0.08 15.92
C ALA A 133 -0.58 0.63 15.15
N ARG A 134 -0.22 0.08 13.99
CA ARG A 134 0.70 0.74 13.06
C ARG A 134 0.02 1.97 12.45
N PHE A 135 0.83 2.93 12.00
CA PHE A 135 0.30 4.06 11.25
C PHE A 135 -0.28 3.64 9.90
N THR A 136 -1.41 4.24 9.54
CA THR A 136 -1.92 4.34 8.18
C THR A 136 -1.37 5.63 7.55
N GLU A 137 -1.63 5.87 6.26
CA GLU A 137 -1.31 7.19 5.69
C GLU A 137 -2.06 8.32 6.40
N ALA A 138 -3.31 8.08 6.80
CA ALA A 138 -4.14 9.07 7.46
C ALA A 138 -3.64 9.37 8.89
N SER A 139 -3.41 8.34 9.71
CA SER A 139 -2.94 8.54 11.07
C SER A 139 -1.49 9.06 11.14
N LEU A 140 -0.64 8.76 10.14
CA LEU A 140 0.68 9.38 10.05
C LEU A 140 0.57 10.87 9.72
N VAL A 141 -0.28 11.26 8.76
CA VAL A 141 -0.51 12.68 8.44
C VAL A 141 -1.06 13.43 9.64
N LYS A 142 -2.05 12.85 10.33
CA LYS A 142 -2.60 13.40 11.58
C LYS A 142 -1.48 13.61 12.62
N ARG A 143 -0.63 12.61 12.81
CA ARG A 143 0.47 12.71 13.78
C ARG A 143 1.50 13.76 13.38
N MET A 144 1.81 13.89 12.09
CA MET A 144 2.70 14.93 11.58
C MET A 144 2.12 16.33 11.78
N GLU A 145 0.83 16.52 11.53
CA GLU A 145 0.11 17.78 11.77
C GLU A 145 0.12 18.15 13.26
N GLU A 146 -0.18 17.21 14.17
CA GLU A 146 -0.11 17.42 15.62
C GLU A 146 1.29 17.82 16.09
N LEU A 147 2.33 17.32 15.43
CA LEU A 147 3.73 17.63 15.73
C LEU A 147 4.23 18.90 15.00
N GLY A 148 3.41 19.54 14.16
CA GLY A 148 3.84 20.69 13.36
C GLY A 148 4.84 20.36 12.24
N ILE A 149 4.98 19.07 11.90
CA ILE A 149 5.94 18.59 10.90
C ILE A 149 5.27 18.51 9.53
N GLY A 150 5.87 19.16 8.54
CA GLY A 150 5.31 19.26 7.20
C GLY A 150 4.17 20.28 7.11
N ARG A 151 3.59 20.37 5.92
CA ARG A 151 2.56 21.34 5.54
C ARG A 151 1.57 20.66 4.58
N PRO A 152 0.36 21.21 4.35
CA PRO A 152 -0.61 20.64 3.42
C PRO A 152 -0.05 20.35 2.01
N SER A 153 0.96 21.10 1.57
CA SER A 153 1.65 20.91 0.30
C SER A 153 2.66 19.75 0.28
N THR A 154 3.09 19.24 1.45
CA THR A 154 4.18 18.27 1.58
C THR A 154 3.75 16.89 2.08
N TYR A 155 2.58 16.74 2.73
CA TYR A 155 2.15 15.44 3.26
C TYR A 155 2.17 14.30 2.22
N ALA A 156 1.58 14.52 1.04
CA ALA A 156 1.54 13.51 -0.02
C ALA A 156 2.93 13.18 -0.60
N SER A 157 3.81 14.19 -0.71
CA SER A 157 5.15 13.99 -1.26
C SER A 157 6.08 13.30 -0.27
N ILE A 158 5.98 13.59 1.03
CA ILE A 158 6.68 12.86 2.10
C ILE A 158 6.28 11.39 2.05
N MET A 159 4.97 11.11 2.02
CA MET A 159 4.44 9.75 1.99
C MET A 159 4.90 8.95 0.78
N THR A 160 4.92 9.58 -0.40
CA THR A 160 5.44 8.97 -1.63
C THR A 160 6.95 8.73 -1.53
N THR A 161 7.70 9.69 -0.99
CA THR A 161 9.17 9.63 -0.92
C THR A 161 9.66 8.51 -0.02
N ILE A 162 9.06 8.34 1.17
CA ILE A 162 9.49 7.28 2.10
C ILE A 162 9.17 5.87 1.58
N GLN A 163 8.10 5.73 0.79
CA GLN A 163 7.74 4.47 0.13
C GLN A 163 8.65 4.19 -1.08
N ASP A 164 8.82 5.16 -1.98
CA ASP A 164 9.64 5.01 -3.20
C ASP A 164 11.11 4.75 -2.89
N ARG A 165 11.62 5.30 -1.78
CA ARG A 165 12.99 5.05 -1.30
C ARG A 165 13.14 3.73 -0.52
N GLY A 166 12.06 3.00 -0.28
CA GLY A 166 12.09 1.70 0.39
C GLY A 166 12.31 1.75 1.90
N TYR A 167 12.05 2.89 2.55
CA TYR A 167 12.07 2.97 4.02
C TYR A 167 10.82 2.34 4.63
N VAL A 168 9.70 2.43 3.92
CA VAL A 168 8.41 1.91 4.37
C VAL A 168 7.76 1.16 3.24
N PHE A 169 7.06 0.06 3.56
CA PHE A 169 6.17 -0.63 2.62
C PHE A 169 4.77 -0.72 3.21
N LYS A 170 3.77 -0.92 2.34
CA LYS A 170 2.38 -1.13 2.76
C LYS A 170 2.07 -2.61 2.95
N LYS A 171 1.53 -2.98 4.11
CA LYS A 171 0.90 -4.28 4.37
C LYS A 171 -0.57 -4.03 4.69
N GLY A 172 -1.45 -4.22 3.70
CA GLY A 172 -2.81 -3.69 3.77
C GLY A 172 -2.83 -2.16 3.70
N ASN A 173 -3.47 -1.51 4.66
CA ASN A 173 -3.48 -0.06 4.86
C ASN A 173 -2.34 0.44 5.79
N ALA A 174 -1.68 -0.46 6.52
CA ALA A 174 -0.63 -0.14 7.46
C ALA A 174 0.72 0.11 6.79
N LEU A 175 1.44 1.10 7.30
CA LEU A 175 2.81 1.45 6.96
C LEU A 175 3.77 0.65 7.86
N VAL A 176 4.65 -0.13 7.23
CA VAL A 176 5.61 -0.98 7.93
C VAL A 176 7.04 -0.53 7.59
N PRO A 177 7.88 -0.21 8.59
CA PRO A 177 9.27 0.16 8.35
C PRO A 177 10.10 -1.04 7.88
N THR A 178 11.11 -0.77 7.06
CA THR A 178 12.11 -1.77 6.64
C THR A 178 13.32 -1.76 7.57
N TRP A 179 14.13 -2.82 7.55
CA TRP A 179 15.43 -2.85 8.24
C TRP A 179 16.37 -1.72 7.81
N THR A 180 16.26 -1.25 6.56
CA THR A 180 16.98 -0.08 6.08
C THR A 180 16.52 1.20 6.76
N ALA A 181 15.22 1.35 7.04
CA ALA A 181 14.72 2.48 7.81
C ALA A 181 15.26 2.48 9.24
N PHE A 182 15.24 1.33 9.93
CA PHE A 182 15.83 1.22 11.26
C PHE A 182 17.31 1.61 11.28
N ALA A 183 18.10 1.16 10.30
CA ALA A 183 19.51 1.54 10.22
C ALA A 183 19.71 3.04 10.00
N VAL A 184 18.95 3.63 9.08
CA VAL A 184 19.04 5.08 8.82
C VAL A 184 18.59 5.89 10.03
N VAL A 185 17.47 5.54 10.67
CA VAL A 185 16.99 6.22 11.88
C VAL A 185 18.03 6.10 13.00
N ASN A 186 18.61 4.93 13.24
CA ASN A 186 19.66 4.74 14.24
C ASN A 186 20.89 5.64 13.99
N VAL A 187 21.33 5.80 12.74
CA VAL A 187 22.42 6.75 12.42
C VAL A 187 21.99 8.17 12.75
N LEU A 188 20.80 8.55 12.30
CA LEU A 188 20.30 9.91 12.44
C LEU A 188 20.08 10.28 13.91
N GLU A 189 19.48 9.41 14.72
CA GLU A 189 19.28 9.68 16.16
C GLU A 189 20.61 9.77 16.92
N ARG A 190 21.58 8.91 16.61
CA ARG A 190 22.86 8.88 17.33
C ARG A 190 23.81 10.01 16.92
N GLN A 191 23.83 10.38 15.64
CA GLN A 191 24.82 11.33 15.10
C GLN A 191 24.22 12.71 14.79
N PHE A 192 22.93 12.76 14.51
CA PHE A 192 22.20 13.94 14.06
C PHE A 192 20.96 14.21 14.94
N GLY A 193 20.94 13.75 16.19
CA GLY A 193 19.75 13.76 17.04
C GLY A 193 18.99 15.10 17.07
N GLU A 194 19.71 16.22 17.19
CA GLU A 194 19.09 17.57 17.15
C GLU A 194 18.38 17.88 15.82
N TYR A 195 18.83 17.30 14.70
CA TYR A 195 18.28 17.56 13.36
C TYR A 195 17.12 16.63 12.97
N VAL A 196 16.93 15.54 13.70
CA VAL A 196 15.78 14.62 13.51
C VAL A 196 14.78 14.67 14.66
N ASP A 197 15.01 15.56 15.62
CA ASP A 197 14.05 15.87 16.66
C ASP A 197 12.77 16.51 16.08
N TYR A 198 11.64 16.17 16.68
CA TYR A 198 10.34 16.65 16.22
C TYR A 198 10.16 18.15 16.41
N GLU A 199 10.58 18.70 17.57
CA GLU A 199 10.46 20.13 17.85
C GLU A 199 11.39 20.95 16.95
N PHE A 200 12.60 20.44 16.67
CA PHE A 200 13.50 21.07 15.71
C PHE A 200 12.87 21.17 14.31
N THR A 201 12.27 20.08 13.84
CA THR A 201 11.66 20.02 12.52
C THR A 201 10.46 20.97 12.43
N ALA A 202 9.61 21.00 13.46
CA ALA A 202 8.48 21.92 13.52
C ALA A 202 8.94 23.39 13.50
N LYS A 203 9.95 23.72 14.31
CA LYS A 203 10.53 25.06 14.34
C LYS A 203 11.14 25.47 13.02
N MET A 204 11.81 24.55 12.31
CA MET A 204 12.34 24.84 10.98
C MET A 204 11.23 25.24 10.00
N GLU A 205 10.08 24.58 10.04
CA GLU A 205 8.94 24.95 9.19
C GLU A 205 8.38 26.33 9.58
N ASP A 206 8.31 26.65 10.87
CA ASP A 206 7.88 27.99 11.33
C ASP A 206 8.87 29.09 10.89
N ASP A 207 10.18 28.83 10.96
CA ASP A 207 11.21 29.76 10.48
C ASP A 207 11.07 29.99 8.95
N LEU A 208 10.69 28.96 8.18
CA LEU A 208 10.39 29.10 6.75
C LEU A 208 9.13 29.94 6.50
N ASP A 209 8.11 29.80 7.34
CA ASP A 209 6.90 30.63 7.28
C ASP A 209 7.23 32.10 7.59
N LEU A 210 8.10 32.38 8.56
CA LEU A 210 8.60 33.73 8.87
C LEU A 210 9.33 34.36 7.67
N ILE A 211 10.15 33.56 6.98
CA ILE A 211 10.81 34.00 5.75
C ILE A 211 9.78 34.32 4.65
N ALA A 212 8.74 33.49 4.52
CA ALA A 212 7.70 33.69 3.50
C ALA A 212 6.89 34.99 3.74
N VAL A 213 6.65 35.37 5.00
CA VAL A 213 5.97 36.64 5.34
C VAL A 213 6.92 37.85 5.39
N GLY A 214 8.22 37.64 5.23
CA GLY A 214 9.24 38.69 5.25
C GLY A 214 9.65 39.17 6.64
N GLU A 215 9.36 38.39 7.68
CA GLU A 215 9.80 38.65 9.05
C GLU A 215 11.21 38.13 9.33
N GLU A 216 11.71 37.20 8.50
CA GLU A 216 13.10 36.72 8.55
C GLU A 216 13.78 36.71 7.18
N ASP A 217 15.10 36.97 7.16
CA ASP A 217 15.91 36.88 5.95
C ASP A 217 16.43 35.46 5.70
N ARG A 218 16.23 34.96 4.47
CA ARG A 218 16.67 33.63 4.03
C ARG A 218 18.18 33.38 4.20
N VAL A 219 19.03 34.37 3.90
CA VAL A 219 20.49 34.15 3.87
C VAL A 219 21.07 34.00 5.28
N PRO A 220 20.76 34.88 6.26
CA PRO A 220 21.09 34.66 7.67
C PRO A 220 20.61 33.32 8.21
N TYR A 221 19.36 32.95 7.93
CA TYR A 221 18.81 31.64 8.33
C TYR A 221 19.68 30.48 7.82
N LEU A 222 19.94 30.44 6.51
CA LEU A 222 20.77 29.38 5.91
C LEU A 222 22.20 29.35 6.46
N LYS A 223 22.77 30.52 6.79
CA LYS A 223 24.10 30.59 7.40
C LYS A 223 24.11 29.98 8.79
N ARG A 224 23.13 30.31 9.65
CA ARG A 224 23.01 29.72 10.98
C ARG A 224 22.77 28.21 10.91
N PHE A 225 21.88 27.76 10.03
CA PHE A 225 21.61 26.33 9.85
C PHE A 225 22.87 25.57 9.40
N TRP A 226 23.62 26.12 8.44
CA TRP A 226 24.74 25.41 7.83
C TRP A 226 26.05 25.52 8.64
N PHE A 227 26.38 26.71 9.15
CA PHE A 227 27.64 26.99 9.85
C PHE A 227 27.49 27.02 11.39
N GLY A 228 26.26 27.10 11.89
CA GLY A 228 25.97 27.26 13.33
C GLY A 228 25.91 28.73 13.71
N ASP A 229 25.69 28.98 14.99
CA ASP A 229 25.73 30.34 15.52
C ASP A 229 27.20 30.82 15.59
N ASP A 230 27.44 32.01 15.05
CA ASP A 230 28.71 32.71 15.13
C ASP A 230 29.01 32.99 16.60
N GLY A 231 30.01 32.27 17.15
CA GLY A 231 30.33 32.02 18.57
C GLY A 231 30.42 33.19 19.57
N THR A 232 29.86 34.35 19.26
CA THR A 232 29.47 35.42 20.19
C THR A 232 28.33 35.05 21.13
N SER A 233 27.52 34.03 20.81
CA SER A 233 26.46 33.46 21.65
C SER A 233 26.90 32.17 22.35
N GLY A 234 28.17 32.09 22.81
CA GLY A 234 28.73 30.97 23.57
C GLY A 234 28.14 30.76 24.96
N GLY A 235 26.83 30.97 25.12
CA GLY A 235 26.07 30.50 26.26
C GLY A 235 25.70 29.01 26.10
N PRO A 236 25.21 28.39 27.17
CA PRO A 236 24.62 27.05 27.11
C PRO A 236 23.47 27.06 26.07
N GLY A 237 23.64 26.38 24.93
CA GLY A 237 22.63 26.33 23.86
C GLY A 237 23.06 26.81 22.47
N ALA A 238 24.31 27.22 22.26
CA ALA A 238 24.84 27.52 20.92
C ALA A 238 24.83 26.25 20.04
N ARG A 239 24.08 26.27 18.93
CA ARG A 239 23.91 25.10 18.05
C ARG A 239 25.08 24.96 17.08
N LYS A 240 25.56 23.72 16.91
CA LYS A 240 26.55 23.38 15.89
C LYS A 240 25.88 23.40 14.51
N GLY A 241 26.54 24.02 13.54
CA GLY A 241 26.09 23.98 12.15
C GLY A 241 26.13 22.57 11.55
N LEU A 242 25.23 22.30 10.61
CA LEU A 242 25.12 20.99 9.97
C LEU A 242 26.44 20.52 9.36
N SER A 243 27.22 21.44 8.78
CA SER A 243 28.54 21.10 8.20
C SER A 243 29.49 20.48 9.22
N VAL A 244 29.55 21.03 10.43
CA VAL A 244 30.39 20.53 11.52
C VAL A 244 29.90 19.17 12.00
N VAL A 245 28.58 19.00 12.12
CA VAL A 245 27.98 17.74 12.57
C VAL A 245 28.23 16.62 11.56
N VAL A 246 28.14 16.91 10.27
CA VAL A 246 28.46 15.94 9.20
C VAL A 246 29.91 15.50 9.26
N ASP A 247 30.85 16.44 9.40
CA ASP A 247 32.28 16.12 9.47
C ASP A 247 32.60 15.26 10.71
N GLU A 248 32.04 15.61 11.88
CA GLU A 248 32.20 14.81 13.10
C GLU A 248 31.55 13.43 13.02
N ALA A 249 30.39 13.31 12.36
CA ALA A 249 29.67 12.04 12.23
C ALA A 249 30.43 11.06 11.33
N LEU A 250 31.04 11.52 10.24
CA LEU A 250 31.79 10.67 9.30
C LEU A 250 32.95 9.92 9.96
N GLU A 251 33.56 10.50 10.99
CA GLU A 251 34.66 9.88 11.74
C GLU A 251 34.18 8.84 12.78
N LYS A 252 32.93 8.95 13.23
CA LYS A 252 32.40 8.18 14.37
C LYS A 252 31.44 7.06 13.99
N VAL A 253 30.91 7.04 12.77
CA VAL A 253 29.93 6.04 12.35
C VAL A 253 30.60 4.70 12.09
N ASP A 254 30.39 3.75 12.99
CA ASP A 254 30.62 2.34 12.71
C ASP A 254 29.42 1.77 11.92
N ALA A 255 29.63 1.57 10.62
CA ALA A 255 28.61 1.01 9.73
C ALA A 255 28.23 -0.44 10.10
N ALA A 256 29.13 -1.22 10.71
CA ALA A 256 28.82 -2.59 11.10
C ALA A 256 27.90 -2.61 12.33
N GLU A 257 28.16 -1.74 13.31
CA GLU A 257 27.34 -1.64 14.52
C GLU A 257 25.92 -1.16 14.20
N VAL A 258 25.80 -0.07 13.42
CA VAL A 258 24.52 0.55 13.04
C VAL A 258 23.59 -0.42 12.31
N ASN A 259 24.16 -1.30 11.49
CA ASN A 259 23.43 -2.25 10.67
C ASN A 259 23.20 -3.60 11.36
N THR A 260 23.40 -3.69 12.68
CA THR A 260 23.23 -4.93 13.44
C THR A 260 22.09 -4.81 14.44
N PHE A 261 21.05 -5.61 14.26
CA PHE A 261 19.86 -5.62 15.11
C PHE A 261 19.76 -6.96 15.85
N PRO A 262 20.02 -7.03 17.16
CA PRO A 262 19.96 -8.29 17.90
C PRO A 262 18.52 -8.80 18.02
N LEU A 263 18.31 -10.09 17.73
CA LEU A 263 17.03 -10.78 17.88
C LEU A 263 16.99 -11.66 19.13
N GLY A 264 18.15 -12.16 19.57
CA GLY A 264 18.25 -13.01 20.77
C GLY A 264 19.48 -13.93 20.73
N MET A 265 19.62 -14.77 21.75
CA MET A 265 20.60 -15.86 21.78
C MET A 265 19.91 -17.17 21.44
N ASP A 266 20.54 -18.00 20.61
CA ASP A 266 20.05 -19.34 20.33
C ASP A 266 20.35 -20.32 21.48
N GLU A 267 19.93 -21.59 21.33
CA GLU A 267 20.15 -22.64 22.34
C GLU A 267 21.63 -22.92 22.65
N ASN A 268 22.54 -22.54 21.74
CA ASN A 268 23.98 -22.70 21.89
C ASN A 268 24.67 -21.44 22.46
N GLY A 269 23.90 -20.39 22.75
CA GLY A 269 24.41 -19.10 23.23
C GLY A 269 24.96 -18.20 22.13
N GLU A 270 24.72 -18.51 20.85
CA GLU A 270 25.13 -17.68 19.73
C GLU A 270 24.11 -16.57 19.48
N MET A 271 24.59 -15.34 19.29
CA MET A 271 23.72 -14.20 19.02
C MET A 271 23.19 -14.24 17.58
N VAL A 272 21.87 -14.21 17.45
CA VAL A 272 21.18 -14.08 16.17
C VAL A 272 20.84 -12.61 15.95
N VAL A 273 21.21 -12.09 14.78
CA VAL A 273 21.02 -10.67 14.42
C VAL A 273 20.35 -10.53 13.06
N ALA A 274 19.53 -9.50 12.88
CA ALA A 274 19.06 -9.05 11.58
C ALA A 274 19.96 -7.91 11.06
N LYS A 275 20.21 -7.88 9.75
CA LYS A 275 21.01 -6.85 9.09
C LYS A 275 20.39 -6.41 7.77
N PRO A 276 20.35 -5.11 7.44
CA PRO A 276 20.07 -4.65 6.09
C PRO A 276 21.29 -4.94 5.19
N GLY A 277 21.07 -5.69 4.10
CA GLY A 277 22.11 -6.02 3.13
C GLY A 277 21.88 -5.38 1.76
N ARG A 278 22.94 -5.32 0.93
CA ARG A 278 22.87 -4.82 -0.46
C ARG A 278 21.80 -5.52 -1.31
N TYR A 279 21.59 -6.80 -1.06
CA TYR A 279 20.64 -7.64 -1.79
C TYR A 279 19.30 -7.82 -1.09
N GLY A 280 19.12 -7.20 0.08
CA GLY A 280 17.96 -7.36 0.94
C GLY A 280 18.37 -7.61 2.38
N PRO A 281 17.43 -7.52 3.33
CA PRO A 281 17.68 -7.86 4.72
C PRO A 281 17.94 -9.35 4.90
N TYR A 282 18.78 -9.71 5.85
CA TYR A 282 19.12 -11.09 6.18
C TYR A 282 19.31 -11.27 7.68
N VAL A 283 19.10 -12.48 8.17
CA VAL A 283 19.49 -12.90 9.52
C VAL A 283 20.87 -13.55 9.48
N LYS A 284 21.63 -13.38 10.55
CA LYS A 284 22.97 -13.92 10.72
C LYS A 284 23.13 -14.53 12.11
N ARG A 285 23.72 -15.71 12.17
CA ARG A 285 24.22 -16.39 13.38
C ARG A 285 25.72 -16.69 13.17
N GLY A 286 26.54 -16.45 14.19
CA GLY A 286 27.99 -16.68 14.07
C GLY A 286 28.64 -15.90 12.92
N GLU A 287 29.67 -16.46 12.28
CA GLU A 287 30.43 -15.79 11.22
C GLU A 287 29.86 -16.05 9.81
N ASP A 288 29.46 -17.29 9.52
CA ASP A 288 29.11 -17.75 8.16
C ASP A 288 27.64 -18.19 7.99
N ASP A 289 26.86 -18.29 9.08
CA ASP A 289 25.48 -18.75 9.01
C ASP A 289 24.53 -17.58 8.74
N THR A 290 24.02 -17.49 7.50
CA THR A 290 23.11 -16.41 7.08
C THR A 290 21.93 -16.95 6.30
N ALA A 291 20.79 -16.25 6.42
CA ALA A 291 19.59 -16.53 5.65
C ALA A 291 18.86 -15.24 5.27
N SER A 292 18.30 -15.18 4.06
CA SER A 292 17.57 -14.01 3.58
C SER A 292 16.25 -13.84 4.32
N ILE A 293 15.90 -12.61 4.69
CA ILE A 293 14.57 -12.29 5.21
C ILE A 293 13.62 -12.07 4.02
N PRO A 294 12.47 -12.78 3.96
CA PRO A 294 11.50 -12.62 2.87
C PRO A 294 10.98 -11.18 2.72
N GLU A 295 10.73 -10.76 1.48
CA GLU A 295 10.14 -9.45 1.19
C GLU A 295 8.74 -9.36 1.81
N GLY A 296 8.48 -8.27 2.52
CA GLY A 296 7.17 -7.99 3.11
C GLY A 296 6.95 -8.62 4.48
N LEU A 297 7.92 -9.37 5.03
CA LEU A 297 7.91 -9.78 6.43
C LEU A 297 8.13 -8.54 7.32
N PRO A 298 7.15 -8.16 8.16
CA PRO A 298 7.31 -7.06 9.10
C PRO A 298 8.40 -7.35 10.14
N PRO A 299 9.18 -6.34 10.56
CA PRO A 299 10.23 -6.52 11.57
C PRO A 299 9.75 -7.10 12.90
N ASP A 300 8.52 -6.78 13.33
CA ASP A 300 7.90 -7.32 14.56
C ASP A 300 7.46 -8.79 14.45
N GLU A 301 7.28 -9.31 13.23
CA GLU A 301 7.01 -10.72 12.97
C GLU A 301 8.31 -11.54 12.86
N LEU A 302 9.48 -10.89 12.80
CA LEU A 302 10.79 -11.57 12.80
C LEU A 302 11.24 -11.84 14.25
N THR A 303 10.61 -12.84 14.86
CA THR A 303 11.03 -13.37 16.17
C THR A 303 12.32 -14.17 16.07
N LEU A 304 12.95 -14.48 17.22
CA LEU A 304 14.09 -15.38 17.28
C LEU A 304 13.77 -16.75 16.65
N ASP A 305 12.61 -17.32 16.99
CA ASP A 305 12.16 -18.60 16.44
C ASP A 305 12.03 -18.55 14.92
N LYS A 306 11.46 -17.47 14.39
CA LYS A 306 11.33 -17.28 12.93
C LYS A 306 12.70 -17.12 12.26
N ALA A 307 13.64 -16.42 12.90
CA ALA A 307 15.00 -16.29 12.41
C ALA A 307 15.74 -17.63 12.38
N LEU A 308 15.57 -18.46 13.42
CA LEU A 308 16.14 -19.81 13.48
C LEU A 308 15.54 -20.74 12.43
N GLU A 309 14.22 -20.64 12.16
CA GLU A 309 13.57 -21.36 11.06
C GLU A 309 14.19 -20.97 9.70
N LEU A 310 14.43 -19.68 9.47
CA LEU A 310 15.07 -19.20 8.23
C LEU A 310 16.52 -19.68 8.10
N LEU A 311 17.28 -19.72 9.19
CA LEU A 311 18.66 -20.21 9.21
C LEU A 311 18.75 -21.73 9.02
N ALA A 312 17.77 -22.48 9.55
CA ALA A 312 17.69 -23.93 9.39
C ALA A 312 17.18 -24.35 8.01
N ALA A 313 16.53 -23.45 7.27
CA ALA A 313 16.07 -23.73 5.92
C ALA A 313 17.25 -24.15 5.02
N PRO A 314 17.07 -25.16 4.16
CA PRO A 314 18.14 -25.61 3.28
C PRO A 314 18.62 -24.46 2.40
N LYS A 315 19.91 -24.10 2.55
CA LYS A 315 20.55 -23.05 1.75
C LYS A 315 20.63 -23.39 0.27
N GLY A 316 20.50 -24.69 -0.04
CA GLY A 316 20.51 -25.17 -1.41
C GLY A 316 21.89 -25.13 -2.05
N ASP A 317 22.95 -25.22 -1.24
CA ASP A 317 24.32 -25.16 -1.73
C ASP A 317 24.78 -26.49 -2.37
N GLU A 318 24.03 -27.57 -2.17
CA GLU A 318 24.20 -28.82 -2.91
C GLU A 318 23.38 -28.80 -4.20
N PRO A 319 23.97 -29.17 -5.35
CA PRO A 319 23.24 -29.24 -6.60
C PRO A 319 22.30 -30.45 -6.61
N ILE A 320 21.07 -30.25 -7.09
CA ILE A 320 20.10 -31.34 -7.30
C ILE A 320 20.43 -32.16 -8.57
N GLY A 321 21.36 -31.69 -9.38
CA GLY A 321 21.86 -32.37 -10.58
C GLY A 321 22.61 -31.41 -11.52
N GLU A 322 22.93 -31.89 -12.72
CA GLU A 322 23.59 -31.10 -13.77
C GLU A 322 22.65 -30.90 -14.97
N HIS A 323 22.71 -29.72 -15.58
CA HIS A 323 21.93 -29.42 -16.77
C HIS A 323 22.49 -30.18 -17.98
N PRO A 324 21.68 -31.00 -18.69
CA PRO A 324 22.18 -31.94 -19.69
C PRO A 324 22.87 -31.29 -20.89
N GLU A 325 22.46 -30.08 -21.28
CA GLU A 325 23.07 -29.37 -22.43
C GLU A 325 24.29 -28.51 -22.07
N SER A 326 24.32 -27.92 -20.87
CA SER A 326 25.37 -26.96 -20.48
C SER A 326 26.41 -27.55 -19.53
N GLY A 327 26.12 -28.70 -18.90
CA GLY A 327 26.95 -29.31 -17.87
C GLY A 327 27.05 -28.49 -16.58
N LEU A 328 26.23 -27.44 -16.43
CA LEU A 328 26.25 -26.58 -15.26
C LEU A 328 25.41 -27.19 -14.11
N PRO A 329 25.86 -27.06 -12.85
CA PRO A 329 25.10 -27.54 -11.71
C PRO A 329 23.78 -26.75 -11.54
N VAL A 330 22.73 -27.44 -11.12
CA VAL A 330 21.41 -26.86 -10.85
C VAL A 330 21.15 -26.91 -9.34
N TYR A 331 20.78 -25.77 -8.76
CA TYR A 331 20.54 -25.61 -7.32
C TYR A 331 19.08 -25.23 -7.05
N VAL A 332 18.57 -25.62 -5.88
CA VAL A 332 17.29 -25.14 -5.35
C VAL A 332 17.60 -24.33 -4.09
N LYS A 333 17.49 -23.01 -4.15
CA LYS A 333 17.89 -22.09 -3.07
C LYS A 333 16.69 -21.30 -2.56
N THR A 334 16.84 -20.72 -1.36
CA THR A 334 15.84 -19.83 -0.77
C THR A 334 16.37 -18.39 -0.70
N GLY A 335 15.64 -17.45 -1.30
CA GLY A 335 16.03 -16.04 -1.39
C GLY A 335 14.96 -15.08 -0.90
N ARG A 336 15.21 -13.78 -1.05
CA ARG A 336 14.30 -12.71 -0.60
C ARG A 336 12.88 -12.78 -1.19
N TYR A 337 12.72 -13.38 -2.37
CA TYR A 337 11.42 -13.50 -3.04
C TYR A 337 10.79 -14.88 -2.86
N GLY A 338 11.34 -15.71 -1.97
CA GLY A 338 10.97 -17.11 -1.80
C GLY A 338 11.97 -18.07 -2.46
N PRO A 339 11.61 -19.35 -2.56
CA PRO A 339 12.47 -20.36 -3.15
C PRO A 339 12.61 -20.17 -4.67
N TYR A 340 13.79 -20.50 -5.19
CA TYR A 340 14.11 -20.39 -6.62
C TYR A 340 15.09 -21.48 -7.05
N VAL A 341 15.09 -21.77 -8.36
CA VAL A 341 16.11 -22.62 -8.98
C VAL A 341 17.19 -21.75 -9.62
N GLN A 342 18.44 -22.20 -9.55
CA GLN A 342 19.60 -21.49 -10.07
C GLN A 342 20.43 -22.42 -10.97
N LEU A 343 20.79 -21.95 -12.17
CA LEU A 343 21.70 -22.64 -13.08
C LEU A 343 23.11 -22.05 -12.96
N GLY A 344 24.06 -22.89 -12.54
CA GLY A 344 25.43 -22.52 -12.24
C GLY A 344 25.55 -21.72 -10.93
N ASP A 345 26.78 -21.43 -10.56
CA ASP A 345 27.16 -20.57 -9.44
C ASP A 345 28.28 -19.62 -9.88
N GLN A 346 28.79 -18.81 -8.95
CA GLN A 346 29.80 -17.81 -9.26
C GLN A 346 31.18 -18.41 -9.59
N ASP A 347 31.40 -19.68 -9.25
CA ASP A 347 32.65 -20.40 -9.50
C ASP A 347 32.63 -21.15 -10.84
N THR A 348 31.43 -21.54 -11.29
CA THR A 348 31.20 -22.28 -12.55
C THR A 348 30.88 -21.37 -13.73
N LEU A 349 30.45 -20.13 -13.48
CA LEU A 349 30.17 -19.13 -14.51
C LEU A 349 31.32 -18.13 -14.70
N PRO A 350 31.48 -17.56 -15.91
CA PRO A 350 32.41 -16.46 -16.14
C PRO A 350 32.15 -15.27 -15.19
N PRO A 351 33.18 -14.51 -14.77
CA PRO A 351 33.03 -13.45 -13.76
C PRO A 351 32.00 -12.35 -14.07
N ASP A 352 31.68 -12.17 -15.34
CA ASP A 352 30.75 -11.14 -15.83
C ASP A 352 29.33 -11.69 -16.10
N GLU A 353 29.12 -13.00 -15.96
CA GLU A 353 27.86 -13.67 -16.25
C GLU A 353 27.10 -14.00 -14.97
N LYS A 354 25.80 -13.65 -14.94
CA LYS A 354 24.94 -13.92 -13.78
C LYS A 354 24.27 -15.28 -13.94
N PRO A 355 24.20 -16.09 -12.88
CA PRO A 355 23.48 -17.34 -12.94
C PRO A 355 22.01 -17.09 -13.28
N LYS A 356 21.47 -17.95 -14.14
CA LYS A 356 20.06 -17.91 -14.51
C LYS A 356 19.25 -18.39 -13.32
N MET A 357 18.27 -17.59 -12.91
CA MET A 357 17.42 -17.87 -11.75
C MET A 357 15.96 -17.82 -12.15
N GLU A 358 15.16 -18.75 -11.66
CA GLU A 358 13.70 -18.70 -11.81
C GLU A 358 13.03 -19.09 -10.49
N SER A 359 12.02 -18.32 -10.08
CA SER A 359 11.27 -18.61 -8.84
C SER A 359 10.48 -19.91 -8.95
N LEU A 360 10.40 -20.66 -7.84
CA LEU A 360 9.48 -21.80 -7.75
C LEU A 360 8.04 -21.31 -7.92
N LEU A 361 7.20 -22.22 -8.42
CA LEU A 361 5.77 -22.03 -8.50
C LEU A 361 5.14 -22.04 -7.11
N LYS A 362 3.96 -21.44 -6.95
CA LYS A 362 3.33 -21.26 -5.63
C LYS A 362 3.10 -22.58 -4.89
N ASP A 363 2.79 -23.65 -5.62
CA ASP A 363 2.46 -24.95 -5.03
C ASP A 363 3.68 -25.88 -4.90
N MET A 364 4.86 -25.45 -5.37
CA MET A 364 6.10 -26.24 -5.28
C MET A 364 6.79 -26.05 -3.93
N LYS A 365 7.13 -27.16 -3.27
CA LYS A 365 7.99 -27.13 -2.08
C LYS A 365 9.45 -27.38 -2.45
N PRO A 366 10.42 -26.63 -1.91
CA PRO A 366 11.84 -26.78 -2.25
C PRO A 366 12.37 -28.20 -2.10
N GLU A 367 11.91 -28.92 -1.07
CA GLU A 367 12.31 -30.28 -0.73
C GLU A 367 11.80 -31.34 -1.73
N GLU A 368 10.74 -31.03 -2.46
CA GLU A 368 10.08 -31.95 -3.41
C GLU A 368 10.48 -31.68 -4.87
N VAL A 369 11.23 -30.61 -5.14
CA VAL A 369 11.64 -30.22 -6.50
C VAL A 369 12.64 -31.20 -7.07
N THR A 370 12.31 -31.77 -8.24
CA THR A 370 13.21 -32.65 -8.99
C THR A 370 14.07 -31.87 -10.00
N LEU A 371 15.12 -32.52 -10.52
CA LEU A 371 15.93 -31.94 -11.60
C LEU A 371 15.09 -31.57 -12.83
N ASP A 372 14.13 -32.42 -13.20
CA ASP A 372 13.25 -32.18 -14.35
C ASP A 372 12.36 -30.94 -14.14
N ASP A 373 11.83 -30.75 -12.93
CA ASP A 373 11.05 -29.57 -12.57
C ASP A 373 11.90 -28.30 -12.63
N ALA A 374 13.14 -28.37 -12.12
CA ALA A 374 14.06 -27.24 -12.16
C ALA A 374 14.48 -26.87 -13.59
N LEU A 375 14.76 -27.85 -14.45
CA LEU A 375 15.04 -27.62 -15.87
C LEU A 375 13.84 -27.01 -16.59
N ARG A 376 12.63 -27.45 -16.24
CA ARG A 376 11.39 -26.88 -16.77
C ARG A 376 11.27 -25.40 -16.37
N LEU A 377 11.51 -25.04 -15.10
CA LEU A 377 11.52 -23.63 -14.67
C LEU A 377 12.62 -22.82 -15.35
N LEU A 378 13.84 -23.35 -15.43
CA LEU A 378 14.98 -22.72 -16.10
C LEU A 378 14.79 -22.56 -17.61
N SER A 379 13.78 -23.17 -18.22
CA SER A 379 13.41 -22.90 -19.62
C SER A 379 12.70 -21.54 -19.79
N LEU A 380 12.25 -20.92 -18.71
CA LEU A 380 11.66 -19.58 -18.73
C LEU A 380 12.76 -18.50 -18.89
N PRO A 381 12.47 -17.36 -19.54
CA PRO A 381 11.25 -17.04 -20.29
C PRO A 381 11.09 -17.91 -21.56
N ARG A 382 9.93 -18.57 -21.72
CA ARG A 382 9.65 -19.42 -22.88
C ARG A 382 9.15 -18.58 -24.05
N VAL A 383 9.78 -18.73 -25.22
CA VAL A 383 9.29 -18.12 -26.47
C VAL A 383 8.10 -18.91 -26.99
N VAL A 384 6.91 -18.32 -26.95
CA VAL A 384 5.68 -18.94 -27.48
C VAL A 384 5.62 -18.84 -29.00
N GLY A 385 6.17 -17.75 -29.56
CA GLY A 385 6.28 -17.52 -31.00
C GLY A 385 6.56 -16.05 -31.32
N THR A 386 6.44 -15.67 -32.59
CA THR A 386 6.61 -14.29 -33.05
C THR A 386 5.27 -13.72 -33.50
N ASP A 387 4.94 -12.52 -33.04
CA ASP A 387 3.74 -11.82 -33.45
C ASP A 387 3.89 -11.29 -34.89
N GLU A 388 2.97 -11.67 -35.77
CA GLU A 388 3.05 -11.37 -37.22
C GLU A 388 2.86 -9.89 -37.54
N GLU A 389 2.19 -9.11 -36.68
CA GLU A 389 1.95 -7.67 -36.90
C GLU A 389 3.13 -6.81 -36.45
N THR A 390 3.72 -7.15 -35.30
CA THR A 390 4.78 -6.33 -34.68
C THR A 390 6.19 -6.89 -34.91
N GLY A 391 6.31 -8.16 -35.30
CA GLY A 391 7.59 -8.87 -35.41
C GLY A 391 8.27 -9.14 -34.06
N LEU A 392 7.61 -8.84 -32.94
CA LEU A 392 8.15 -9.01 -31.60
C LEU A 392 7.91 -10.44 -31.06
N PRO A 393 8.84 -11.00 -30.26
CA PRO A 393 8.64 -12.29 -29.63
C PRO A 393 7.57 -12.22 -28.55
N VAL A 394 6.68 -13.22 -28.51
CA VAL A 394 5.74 -13.44 -27.42
C VAL A 394 6.40 -14.36 -26.39
N LEU A 395 6.55 -13.87 -25.17
CA LEU A 395 7.27 -14.56 -24.10
C LEU A 395 6.32 -14.91 -22.96
N ALA A 396 6.35 -16.15 -22.48
CA ALA A 396 5.70 -16.57 -21.24
C ALA A 396 6.70 -16.44 -20.07
N ARG A 397 6.27 -15.80 -18.98
CA ARG A 397 7.10 -15.42 -17.83
C ARG A 397 6.36 -15.63 -16.53
N ASN A 398 7.06 -16.07 -15.50
CA ASN A 398 6.55 -15.97 -14.14
C ASN A 398 6.99 -14.63 -13.53
N GLY A 399 6.08 -13.92 -12.85
CA GLY A 399 6.35 -12.62 -12.28
C GLY A 399 5.85 -12.51 -10.84
N ARG A 400 6.17 -11.39 -10.17
CA ARG A 400 5.72 -11.11 -8.79
C ARG A 400 4.21 -11.29 -8.56
N TYR A 401 3.41 -11.05 -9.60
CA TYR A 401 1.94 -11.11 -9.53
C TYR A 401 1.36 -12.38 -10.19
N GLY A 402 2.19 -13.39 -10.42
CA GLY A 402 1.80 -14.63 -11.08
C GLY A 402 2.19 -14.69 -12.57
N PRO A 403 1.75 -15.75 -13.27
CA PRO A 403 2.15 -16.06 -14.63
C PRO A 403 1.55 -15.07 -15.63
N TYR A 404 2.33 -14.68 -16.65
CA TYR A 404 1.89 -13.75 -17.67
C TYR A 404 2.60 -13.98 -19.01
N ILE A 405 2.00 -13.49 -20.09
CA ILE A 405 2.63 -13.37 -21.41
C ILE A 405 2.93 -11.92 -21.75
N SER A 406 4.02 -11.65 -22.45
CA SER A 406 4.37 -10.31 -22.94
C SER A 406 4.74 -10.30 -24.42
N LYS A 407 4.36 -9.24 -25.15
CA LYS A 407 4.86 -8.95 -26.51
C LYS A 407 6.14 -8.11 -26.41
N GLY A 408 7.28 -8.76 -26.57
CA GLY A 408 8.61 -8.17 -26.43
C GLY A 408 9.21 -8.34 -25.03
N ASP A 409 10.49 -8.01 -24.92
CA ASP A 409 11.32 -8.12 -23.71
C ASP A 409 11.48 -6.78 -22.97
N GLU A 410 11.01 -5.68 -23.56
CA GLU A 410 11.18 -4.35 -22.98
C GLU A 410 10.27 -4.13 -21.76
N LYS A 411 10.77 -3.38 -20.77
CA LYS A 411 9.96 -2.96 -19.61
C LYS A 411 8.77 -2.14 -20.08
N GLY A 412 7.56 -2.60 -19.75
CA GLY A 412 6.30 -1.98 -20.19
C GLY A 412 5.73 -2.54 -21.50
N ALA A 413 6.31 -3.63 -22.01
CA ALA A 413 5.74 -4.46 -23.08
C ALA A 413 4.25 -4.76 -22.85
N ASP A 414 3.51 -4.97 -23.95
CA ASP A 414 2.11 -5.35 -23.85
C ASP A 414 2.01 -6.72 -23.18
N ALA A 415 1.43 -6.79 -21.98
CA ALA A 415 1.38 -7.99 -21.16
C ALA A 415 -0.05 -8.38 -20.79
N ARG A 416 -0.29 -9.68 -20.64
CA ARG A 416 -1.57 -10.27 -20.18
C ARG A 416 -1.28 -11.36 -19.16
N SER A 417 -2.01 -11.34 -18.04
CA SER A 417 -1.96 -12.41 -17.05
C SER A 417 -2.50 -13.71 -17.64
N LEU A 418 -1.88 -14.81 -17.24
CA LEU A 418 -2.37 -16.17 -17.45
C LEU A 418 -3.25 -16.59 -16.26
N GLU A 419 -4.10 -17.59 -16.47
CA GLU A 419 -5.05 -18.04 -15.43
C GLU A 419 -4.40 -19.03 -14.46
N SER A 420 -3.42 -19.79 -14.91
CA SER A 420 -2.69 -20.77 -14.10
C SER A 420 -1.21 -20.82 -14.44
N GLU A 421 -0.41 -21.37 -13.52
CA GLU A 421 1.02 -21.53 -13.69
C GLU A 421 1.35 -22.60 -14.75
N GLU A 422 0.45 -23.57 -14.98
CA GLU A 422 0.60 -24.56 -16.05
C GLU A 422 0.59 -23.92 -17.44
N GLU A 423 -0.18 -22.85 -17.63
CA GLU A 423 -0.24 -22.13 -18.91
C GLU A 423 1.13 -21.55 -19.32
N LEU A 424 2.08 -21.34 -18.39
CA LEU A 424 3.45 -20.91 -18.73
C LEU A 424 4.13 -21.84 -19.74
N PHE A 425 3.81 -23.13 -19.66
CA PHE A 425 4.45 -24.17 -20.45
C PHE A 425 3.58 -24.66 -21.61
N THR A 426 2.26 -24.48 -21.52
CA THR A 426 1.31 -25.01 -22.50
C THR A 426 0.71 -23.95 -23.42
N VAL A 427 0.78 -22.65 -23.06
CA VAL A 427 0.21 -21.57 -23.87
C VAL A 427 0.79 -21.57 -25.27
N ASP A 428 -0.10 -21.51 -26.27
CA ASP A 428 0.24 -21.45 -27.69
C ASP A 428 -0.01 -20.05 -28.28
N MET A 429 0.37 -19.87 -29.54
CA MET A 429 0.19 -18.58 -30.22
C MET A 429 -1.28 -18.23 -30.44
N ALA A 430 -2.18 -19.21 -30.53
CA ALA A 430 -3.62 -18.96 -30.71
C ALA A 430 -4.23 -18.36 -29.44
N ARG A 431 -3.94 -18.96 -28.28
CA ARG A 431 -4.34 -18.46 -26.96
C ARG A 431 -3.68 -17.12 -26.66
N ALA A 432 -2.40 -16.95 -26.99
CA ALA A 432 -1.72 -15.66 -26.83
C ALA A 432 -2.38 -14.54 -27.65
N LYS A 433 -2.70 -14.81 -28.94
CA LYS A 433 -3.43 -13.85 -29.79
C LYS A 433 -4.80 -13.48 -29.19
N ALA A 434 -5.53 -14.47 -28.68
CA ALA A 434 -6.81 -14.23 -28.01
C ALA A 434 -6.65 -13.32 -26.78
N LEU A 435 -5.67 -13.60 -25.91
CA LEU A 435 -5.40 -12.79 -24.72
C LEU A 435 -4.99 -11.35 -25.07
N PHE A 436 -4.18 -11.16 -26.11
CA PHE A 436 -3.79 -9.81 -26.54
C PHE A 436 -4.91 -9.04 -27.24
N ALA A 437 -5.85 -9.74 -27.90
CA ALA A 437 -7.04 -9.13 -28.49
C ALA A 437 -7.99 -8.59 -27.41
N GLU A 438 -7.95 -9.16 -26.19
CA GLU A 438 -8.66 -8.58 -25.08
C GLU A 438 -8.09 -7.20 -24.71
N PRO A 439 -8.96 -6.21 -24.43
CA PRO A 439 -8.51 -4.90 -24.00
C PRO A 439 -7.66 -5.04 -22.74
N LYS A 440 -6.59 -4.24 -22.63
CA LYS A 440 -5.76 -4.16 -21.42
C LYS A 440 -6.64 -3.98 -20.19
N ARG A 441 -6.82 -5.06 -19.42
CA ARG A 441 -7.57 -5.02 -18.17
C ARG A 441 -6.74 -4.22 -17.18
N ARG A 442 -7.32 -3.16 -16.60
CA ARG A 442 -6.66 -2.44 -15.49
C ARG A 442 -6.53 -3.39 -14.32
N ARG A 443 -5.42 -3.24 -13.58
CA ARG A 443 -5.08 -3.96 -12.34
C ARG A 443 -6.34 -4.25 -11.51
N GLY A 444 -6.69 -5.53 -11.34
CA GLY A 444 -7.79 -5.99 -10.47
C GLY A 444 -9.14 -6.34 -11.10
N GLN A 445 -9.27 -6.47 -12.43
CA GLN A 445 -10.53 -6.88 -13.07
C GLN A 445 -10.52 -8.37 -13.49
N ALA A 446 -11.29 -9.20 -12.78
CA ALA A 446 -11.47 -10.63 -13.10
C ALA A 446 -12.24 -10.85 -14.42
N ALA A 447 -12.07 -12.04 -15.02
CA ALA A 447 -12.75 -12.42 -16.26
C ALA A 447 -14.29 -12.39 -16.12
N PRO A 448 -15.03 -12.04 -17.20
CA PRO A 448 -16.48 -12.08 -17.16
C PRO A 448 -16.95 -13.53 -17.01
N LYS A 449 -17.54 -13.86 -15.85
CA LYS A 449 -18.20 -15.16 -15.63
C LYS A 449 -19.37 -15.34 -16.62
N PRO A 450 -19.65 -16.58 -17.06
CA PRO A 450 -20.85 -16.89 -17.84
C PRO A 450 -22.14 -16.46 -17.09
N PRO A 451 -23.23 -16.14 -17.80
CA PRO A 451 -24.47 -15.73 -17.17
C PRO A 451 -25.01 -16.82 -16.23
N LEU A 452 -25.53 -16.40 -15.09
CA LEU A 452 -26.15 -17.27 -14.09
C LEU A 452 -27.46 -17.89 -14.61
N ARG A 453 -28.20 -17.17 -15.47
CA ARG A 453 -29.44 -17.66 -16.09
C ARG A 453 -29.84 -16.85 -17.33
N GLU A 454 -30.51 -17.46 -18.28
CA GLU A 454 -31.15 -16.78 -19.42
C GLU A 454 -32.66 -16.77 -19.20
N LEU A 455 -33.31 -15.61 -19.37
CA LEU A 455 -34.73 -15.40 -19.02
C LEU A 455 -35.65 -15.21 -20.23
N GLY A 456 -35.11 -15.20 -21.45
CA GLY A 456 -35.84 -14.90 -22.69
C GLY A 456 -35.75 -13.43 -23.10
N ASP A 457 -36.55 -13.00 -24.07
CA ASP A 457 -36.50 -11.64 -24.62
C ASP A 457 -37.30 -10.63 -23.79
N ASP A 458 -36.75 -9.44 -23.61
CA ASP A 458 -37.41 -8.34 -22.91
C ASP A 458 -38.61 -7.83 -23.73
N PRO A 459 -39.82 -7.75 -23.16
CA PRO A 459 -41.03 -7.30 -23.88
C PRO A 459 -40.97 -5.85 -24.37
N VAL A 460 -40.00 -5.05 -23.93
CA VAL A 460 -39.85 -3.63 -24.30
C VAL A 460 -38.71 -3.39 -25.29
N SER A 461 -37.56 -4.04 -25.11
CA SER A 461 -36.38 -3.89 -25.98
C SER A 461 -36.23 -5.00 -27.03
N GLU A 462 -37.02 -6.07 -26.94
CA GLU A 462 -36.96 -7.28 -27.79
C GLU A 462 -35.57 -7.94 -27.79
N LYS A 463 -34.77 -7.73 -26.73
CA LYS A 463 -33.41 -8.26 -26.59
C LYS A 463 -33.36 -9.37 -25.55
N PRO A 464 -32.45 -10.35 -25.70
CA PRO A 464 -32.31 -11.45 -24.76
C PRO A 464 -31.83 -10.93 -23.40
N VAL A 465 -32.58 -11.27 -22.36
CA VAL A 465 -32.29 -10.92 -20.97
C VAL A 465 -31.57 -12.06 -20.28
N VAL A 466 -30.45 -11.75 -19.65
CA VAL A 466 -29.66 -12.70 -18.86
C VAL A 466 -29.37 -12.17 -17.47
N VAL A 467 -29.30 -13.06 -16.48
CA VAL A 467 -28.84 -12.77 -15.12
C VAL A 467 -27.32 -13.00 -15.09
N LYS A 468 -26.55 -12.06 -14.54
CA LYS A 468 -25.09 -12.18 -14.37
C LYS A 468 -24.68 -11.87 -12.95
N ASP A 469 -23.55 -12.43 -12.55
CA ASP A 469 -22.90 -12.13 -11.27
C ASP A 469 -22.03 -10.87 -11.40
N GLY A 470 -22.18 -9.91 -10.49
CA GLY A 470 -21.53 -8.61 -10.55
C GLY A 470 -20.89 -8.22 -9.23
N ARG A 471 -20.01 -7.21 -9.25
CA ARG A 471 -19.31 -6.69 -8.06
C ARG A 471 -20.24 -6.30 -6.89
N PHE A 472 -21.50 -5.99 -7.18
CA PHE A 472 -22.51 -5.54 -6.21
C PHE A 472 -23.65 -6.55 -6.02
N GLY A 473 -23.42 -7.81 -6.40
CA GLY A 473 -24.42 -8.88 -6.41
C GLY A 473 -25.01 -9.16 -7.80
N PRO A 474 -25.90 -10.15 -7.90
CA PRO A 474 -26.54 -10.54 -9.16
C PRO A 474 -27.34 -9.40 -9.81
N TYR A 475 -27.36 -9.35 -11.13
CA TYR A 475 -28.09 -8.35 -11.90
C TYR A 475 -28.66 -8.92 -13.20
N VAL A 476 -29.76 -8.35 -13.69
CA VAL A 476 -30.35 -8.64 -15.01
C VAL A 476 -29.82 -7.67 -16.05
N THR A 477 -29.59 -8.14 -17.27
CA THR A 477 -29.11 -7.33 -18.40
C THR A 477 -29.72 -7.79 -19.73
N ASP A 478 -30.12 -6.83 -20.56
CA ASP A 478 -30.53 -7.00 -21.97
C ASP A 478 -29.36 -6.74 -22.96
N GLY A 479 -28.14 -6.61 -22.44
CA GLY A 479 -26.94 -6.25 -23.20
C GLY A 479 -26.65 -4.75 -23.28
N GLU A 480 -27.61 -3.86 -22.98
CA GLU A 480 -27.43 -2.40 -22.99
C GLU A 480 -27.68 -1.76 -21.62
N THR A 481 -28.66 -2.27 -20.89
CA THR A 481 -29.13 -1.82 -19.60
C THR A 481 -28.85 -2.91 -18.57
N ASN A 482 -28.24 -2.54 -17.44
CA ASN A 482 -27.95 -3.46 -16.34
C ASN A 482 -28.69 -3.02 -15.07
N ALA A 483 -29.55 -3.88 -14.53
CA ALA A 483 -30.31 -3.62 -13.32
C ALA A 483 -30.03 -4.69 -12.24
N SER A 484 -29.54 -4.26 -11.08
CA SER A 484 -29.27 -5.12 -9.93
C SER A 484 -30.54 -5.73 -9.36
N LEU A 485 -30.47 -6.99 -8.91
CA LEU A 485 -31.54 -7.63 -8.13
C LEU A 485 -31.69 -6.92 -6.77
N ARG A 486 -32.92 -6.74 -6.29
CA ARG A 486 -33.22 -6.10 -4.99
C ARG A 486 -33.22 -7.14 -3.87
N LYS A 487 -33.19 -6.67 -2.61
CA LYS A 487 -33.28 -7.51 -1.41
C LYS A 487 -34.64 -8.23 -1.40
N GLY A 488 -34.68 -9.47 -1.89
CA GLY A 488 -35.89 -10.29 -2.07
C GLY A 488 -36.01 -10.95 -3.44
N ASP A 489 -35.28 -10.49 -4.47
CA ASP A 489 -35.24 -11.16 -5.76
C ASP A 489 -34.19 -12.30 -5.71
N LEU A 490 -34.62 -13.56 -5.83
CA LEU A 490 -33.73 -14.73 -5.92
C LEU A 490 -33.41 -15.05 -7.39
N VAL A 491 -32.16 -15.40 -7.69
CA VAL A 491 -31.70 -15.73 -9.05
C VAL A 491 -32.48 -16.90 -9.66
N GLU A 492 -32.94 -17.83 -8.83
CA GLU A 492 -33.70 -19.01 -9.25
C GLU A 492 -35.21 -18.76 -9.45
N GLU A 493 -35.74 -17.66 -8.92
CA GLU A 493 -37.19 -17.38 -8.96
C GLU A 493 -37.54 -16.16 -9.81
N ILE A 494 -36.54 -15.41 -10.28
CA ILE A 494 -36.76 -14.21 -11.07
C ILE A 494 -37.40 -14.51 -12.43
N THR A 495 -38.59 -13.95 -12.67
CA THR A 495 -39.32 -14.11 -13.94
C THR A 495 -38.90 -13.04 -14.96
N ILE A 496 -39.22 -13.26 -16.23
CA ILE A 496 -38.91 -12.30 -17.31
C ILE A 496 -39.64 -10.97 -17.10
N GLU A 497 -40.86 -10.98 -16.56
CA GLU A 497 -41.63 -9.78 -16.27
C GLU A 497 -40.98 -8.95 -15.17
N ARG A 498 -40.48 -9.61 -14.12
CA ARG A 498 -39.75 -8.96 -13.03
C ARG A 498 -38.40 -8.41 -13.50
N ALA A 499 -37.71 -9.14 -14.36
CA ALA A 499 -36.46 -8.69 -14.98
C ALA A 499 -36.68 -7.46 -15.89
N ALA A 500 -37.74 -7.47 -16.69
CA ALA A 500 -38.15 -6.36 -17.55
C ALA A 500 -38.50 -5.11 -16.75
N GLU A 501 -39.21 -5.26 -15.61
CA GLU A 501 -39.52 -4.16 -14.70
C GLU A 501 -38.24 -3.50 -14.15
N LEU A 502 -37.27 -4.31 -13.69
CA LEU A 502 -35.99 -3.82 -13.18
C LEU A 502 -35.18 -3.08 -14.25
N LEU A 503 -35.17 -3.61 -15.49
CA LEU A 503 -34.52 -2.98 -16.63
C LEU A 503 -35.21 -1.68 -17.04
N GLN A 504 -36.54 -1.64 -17.04
CA GLN A 504 -37.31 -0.44 -17.37
C GLN A 504 -37.07 0.68 -16.36
N ILE A 505 -37.13 0.38 -15.06
CA ILE A 505 -36.80 1.35 -14.00
C ILE A 505 -35.39 1.93 -14.23
N ARG A 506 -34.45 1.08 -14.67
CA ARG A 506 -33.08 1.49 -14.95
C ARG A 506 -32.95 2.36 -16.20
N ARG A 507 -33.71 2.08 -17.27
CA ARG A 507 -33.78 2.93 -18.48
C ARG A 507 -34.36 4.31 -18.15
N GLU A 508 -35.33 4.37 -17.25
CA GLU A 508 -35.95 5.62 -16.81
C GLU A 508 -35.03 6.44 -15.89
N THR A 509 -34.27 5.79 -15.00
CA THR A 509 -33.29 6.48 -14.13
C THR A 509 -31.97 6.83 -14.82
N ASN A 510 -31.62 6.16 -15.92
CA ASN A 510 -30.39 6.42 -16.70
C ASN A 510 -30.58 6.05 -18.18
N PRO A 511 -31.17 6.94 -19.01
CA PRO A 511 -31.34 6.67 -20.42
C PRO A 511 -29.97 6.60 -21.15
N PRO A 512 -29.79 5.67 -22.10
CA PRO A 512 -28.52 5.52 -22.81
C PRO A 512 -28.22 6.79 -23.64
N LYS A 513 -27.01 7.35 -23.47
CA LYS A 513 -26.54 8.51 -24.25
C LYS A 513 -26.51 8.13 -25.74
N LYS A 514 -27.33 8.80 -26.58
CA LYS A 514 -27.21 8.72 -28.05
C LYS A 514 -25.78 9.07 -28.47
N LYS A 515 -25.15 8.20 -29.26
CA LYS A 515 -23.80 8.42 -29.83
C LYS A 515 -23.83 9.67 -30.73
N ALA A 516 -23.31 10.79 -30.24
CA ALA A 516 -23.02 11.96 -31.06
C ALA A 516 -21.77 11.71 -31.91
N GLY A 517 -21.88 11.99 -33.22
CA GLY A 517 -20.87 11.74 -34.23
C GLY A 517 -19.51 12.39 -33.97
N ALA A 518 -18.47 11.72 -34.45
CA ALA A 518 -17.06 12.08 -34.30
C ALA A 518 -16.77 13.53 -34.75
N ARG A 519 -16.39 14.38 -33.79
CA ARG A 519 -15.82 15.71 -34.08
C ARG A 519 -14.32 15.56 -34.33
N LYS A 520 -13.91 15.81 -35.59
CA LYS A 520 -12.52 15.83 -36.06
C LYS A 520 -11.64 16.72 -35.18
N LYS A 521 -10.51 16.17 -34.73
CA LYS A 521 -9.45 16.87 -33.99
C LYS A 521 -8.72 17.83 -34.94
N ALA A 522 -8.77 19.13 -34.66
CA ALA A 522 -7.98 20.13 -35.37
C ALA A 522 -6.49 20.01 -35.00
N THR A 523 -5.64 19.91 -36.02
CA THR A 523 -4.18 19.84 -35.94
C THR A 523 -3.58 21.12 -35.34
N LYS A 524 -2.90 21.00 -34.20
CA LYS A 524 -2.06 22.08 -33.64
C LYS A 524 -0.77 22.22 -34.46
N LYS A 525 -0.59 23.40 -35.03
CA LYS A 525 0.56 23.84 -35.84
C LYS A 525 1.82 23.93 -34.98
N LYS A 526 2.92 23.29 -35.43
CA LYS A 526 4.28 23.38 -34.85
C LYS A 526 4.78 24.83 -34.89
N ALA A 527 5.20 25.36 -33.73
CA ALA A 527 6.00 26.57 -33.64
C ALA A 527 7.50 26.23 -33.72
N ALA A 528 8.24 27.02 -34.50
CA ALA A 528 9.62 26.81 -34.87
C ALA A 528 10.62 27.07 -33.73
N LYS A 529 11.63 26.20 -33.60
CA LYS A 529 12.80 26.35 -32.72
C LYS A 529 13.66 27.54 -33.18
N LYS A 530 13.87 28.52 -32.30
CA LYS A 530 14.85 29.59 -32.46
C LYS A 530 16.20 29.13 -31.88
N LYS A 531 17.23 29.06 -32.73
CA LYS A 531 18.64 28.81 -32.36
C LYS A 531 19.17 29.96 -31.48
N THR A 532 19.77 29.65 -30.34
CA THR A 532 20.62 30.57 -29.59
C THR A 532 22.09 30.17 -29.76
N ALA A 533 22.92 31.19 -29.99
CA ALA A 533 24.31 31.10 -30.39
C ALA A 533 25.26 30.83 -29.20
N ALA A 534 26.34 30.11 -29.49
CA ALA A 534 27.42 29.76 -28.57
C ALA A 534 28.20 31.01 -28.09
N LYS A 535 28.43 31.10 -26.78
CA LYS A 535 29.37 32.06 -26.17
C LYS A 535 30.78 31.47 -26.11
N LYS A 536 31.72 32.20 -26.68
CA LYS A 536 33.18 31.97 -26.65
C LYS A 536 33.74 32.08 -25.23
N SER A 537 34.62 31.14 -24.89
CA SER A 537 35.53 31.18 -23.73
C SER A 537 36.69 32.16 -24.00
N VAL A 538 37.05 32.94 -22.97
CA VAL A 538 38.15 33.91 -22.99
C VAL A 538 39.40 33.25 -22.40
N ALA A 539 40.51 33.34 -23.15
CA ALA A 539 41.82 32.82 -22.81
C ALA A 539 42.53 33.67 -21.75
N LYS A 540 43.14 33.00 -20.76
CA LYS A 540 43.95 33.59 -19.69
C LYS A 540 45.40 33.77 -20.19
N LYS A 541 45.89 35.01 -20.18
CA LYS A 541 47.27 35.39 -20.53
C LYS A 541 48.22 35.09 -19.37
N LYS A 542 49.31 34.38 -19.66
CA LYS A 542 50.42 34.03 -18.75
C LYS A 542 51.46 35.16 -18.81
N ALA A 543 51.83 35.76 -17.68
CA ALA A 543 52.92 36.73 -17.58
C ALA A 543 54.14 36.07 -16.93
N THR A 544 55.27 36.17 -17.64
CA THR A 544 56.61 35.72 -17.25
C THR A 544 57.25 36.67 -16.23
N LYS A 545 57.80 36.12 -15.14
CA LYS A 545 58.81 36.79 -14.29
C LYS A 545 60.16 36.12 -14.49
N LYS A 546 61.17 36.97 -14.71
CA LYS A 546 62.60 36.68 -14.88
C LYS A 546 63.23 36.43 -13.49
N ALA A 547 64.17 35.50 -13.42
CA ALA A 547 65.08 35.27 -12.28
C ALA A 547 66.39 36.08 -12.49
N PRO A 548 67.43 35.90 -11.66
CA PRO A 548 67.60 36.44 -10.31
C PRO A 548 68.85 37.35 -10.22
N GLU A 549 68.98 38.09 -9.13
CA GLU A 549 70.27 38.49 -8.52
C GLU A 549 70.09 38.60 -7.00
#